data_AF-A0A2J4YG17-F1
#
_entry.id   AF-A0A2J4YG17-F1
#
_cell.length_a   1.000
_cell.length_b   1.000
_cell.length_c   1.000
_cell.angle_alpha   90.00
_cell.angle_beta   90.00
_cell.angle_gamma   90.00
#
_symmetry.space_group_name_H-M   'P 1'
#
loop_
_entity.id
_entity.type
_entity.pdbx_description
1 polymer ?
#
loop_
_entity_poly.entity_id
_entity_poly.type
_entity_poly.pdbx_seq_one_letter_code
_entity_poly.pdbx_strand_id
1 'polypeptide(L)'
;MSAEQTTGRVWNRRRTEKQRRLTEAKVSGKVIPTDQLVAVLEQLLAPGDRVVLEGNNQKQADFLSRMLAEVNPQKIHDLHMIMPSVGRSEHLDLFEKGIARKLDFSFSGTQSLRISQLLEDGLLEIGAIHTYI
;
A
#
# COMPACT_ATOMS: atom_id res chain seq x y z
N MET A 1 -11.60 -13.62 -45.02
CA MET A 1 -11.20 -14.29 -43.77
C MET A 1 -10.04 -13.49 -43.20
N SER A 2 -10.31 -12.62 -42.23
CA SER A 2 -9.29 -11.76 -41.62
C SER A 2 -8.49 -12.57 -40.62
N ALA A 3 -7.17 -12.66 -40.82
CA ALA A 3 -6.26 -13.29 -39.90
C ALA A 3 -6.28 -12.53 -38.55
N GLU A 4 -6.66 -13.22 -37.48
CA GLU A 4 -6.51 -12.72 -36.12
C GLU A 4 -5.02 -12.43 -35.86
N GLN A 5 -4.67 -11.15 -35.79
CA GLN A 5 -3.36 -10.72 -35.32
C GLN A 5 -3.27 -11.05 -33.83
N THR A 6 -2.61 -12.16 -33.50
CA THR A 6 -2.25 -12.46 -32.12
C THR A 6 -1.29 -11.37 -31.64
N THR A 7 -1.76 -10.47 -30.78
CA THR A 7 -0.92 -9.44 -30.19
C THR A 7 0.20 -10.13 -29.40
N GLY A 8 1.44 -9.95 -29.85
CA GLY A 8 2.61 -10.60 -29.26
C GLY A 8 2.74 -10.34 -27.76
N ARG A 9 3.30 -11.30 -27.03
CA ARG A 9 3.47 -11.22 -25.57
C ARG A 9 4.28 -9.98 -25.18
N VAL A 10 3.65 -9.06 -24.44
CA VAL A 10 4.28 -7.83 -23.94
C VAL A 10 5.05 -8.13 -22.64
N TRP A 11 6.37 -8.07 -22.69
CA TRP A 11 7.26 -8.42 -21.57
C TRP A 11 7.59 -7.27 -20.62
N ASN A 12 7.26 -6.02 -20.98
CA ASN A 12 7.59 -4.82 -20.21
C ASN A 12 6.41 -4.21 -19.44
N ARG A 13 5.29 -4.94 -19.25
CA ARG A 13 4.05 -4.43 -18.63
C ARG A 13 4.28 -3.65 -17.33
N ARG A 14 5.09 -4.19 -16.40
CA ARG A 14 5.40 -3.51 -15.11
C ARG A 14 6.18 -2.21 -15.30
N ARG A 15 7.10 -2.18 -16.27
CA ARG A 15 7.87 -0.97 -16.61
C ARG A 15 6.95 0.10 -17.20
N THR A 16 6.08 -0.30 -18.12
CA THR A 16 5.09 0.60 -18.74
C THR A 16 4.13 1.15 -17.69
N GLU A 17 3.64 0.32 -16.76
CA GLU A 17 2.76 0.76 -15.69
C GLU A 17 3.44 1.75 -14.74
N LYS A 18 4.67 1.47 -14.32
CA LYS A 18 5.46 2.42 -13.53
C LYS A 18 5.61 3.77 -14.26
N GLN A 19 5.90 3.73 -15.56
CA GLN A 19 6.05 4.94 -16.36
C GLN A 19 4.75 5.75 -16.44
N ARG A 20 3.61 5.08 -16.65
CA ARG A 20 2.28 5.71 -16.65
C ARG A 20 2.04 6.47 -15.35
N ARG A 21 2.22 5.80 -14.20
CA ARG A 21 2.04 6.40 -12.87
C ARG A 21 2.97 7.59 -12.61
N LEU A 22 4.24 7.49 -13.00
CA LEU A 22 5.20 8.60 -12.88
C LEU A 22 4.77 9.82 -13.72
N THR A 23 4.24 9.58 -14.92
CA THR A 23 3.73 10.65 -15.79
C THR A 23 2.46 11.29 -15.21
N GLU A 24 1.55 10.49 -14.65
CA GLU A 24 0.31 10.98 -14.02
C GLU A 24 0.56 11.74 -12.73
N ALA A 25 1.55 11.31 -11.93
CA ALA A 25 1.90 11.94 -10.68
C ALA A 25 2.49 13.36 -10.84
N LYS A 26 2.96 13.70 -12.05
CA LYS A 26 3.52 15.02 -12.42
C LYS A 26 4.56 15.57 -11.44
N VAL A 27 5.29 14.69 -10.75
CA VAL A 27 6.33 15.08 -9.79
C VAL A 27 7.54 15.60 -10.56
N SER A 28 7.95 16.84 -10.28
CA SER A 28 9.16 17.43 -10.85
C SER A 28 10.39 16.89 -10.14
N GLY A 29 11.13 15.98 -10.80
CA GLY A 29 12.33 15.37 -10.22
C GLY A 29 12.01 14.35 -9.13
N LYS A 30 12.74 14.39 -8.01
CA LYS A 30 12.66 13.40 -6.91
C LYS A 30 12.16 13.97 -5.60
N VAL A 31 11.85 15.26 -5.55
CA VAL A 31 11.43 15.96 -4.32
C VAL A 31 9.93 16.22 -4.43
N ILE A 32 9.18 15.68 -3.46
CA ILE A 32 7.73 15.90 -3.34
C ILE A 32 7.53 16.94 -2.24
N PRO A 33 6.86 18.07 -2.52
CA PRO A 33 6.44 19.01 -1.48
C PRO A 33 5.54 18.31 -0.46
N THR A 34 5.79 18.56 0.83
CA THR A 34 5.09 17.90 1.96
C THR A 34 3.57 18.00 1.85
N ASP A 35 3.05 19.15 1.42
CA ASP A 35 1.63 19.46 1.23
C ASP A 35 1.00 18.76 0.02
N GLN A 36 1.81 18.24 -0.89
CA GLN A 36 1.35 17.52 -2.10
C GLN A 36 1.39 16.01 -1.94
N LEU A 37 1.95 15.49 -0.84
CA LEU A 37 2.23 14.06 -0.72
C LEU A 37 0.98 13.19 -0.84
N VAL A 38 -0.14 13.57 -0.21
CA VAL A 38 -1.39 12.80 -0.31
C VAL A 38 -1.86 12.68 -1.76
N ALA A 39 -1.87 13.79 -2.50
CA ALA A 39 -2.25 13.79 -3.91
C ALA A 39 -1.31 12.94 -4.77
N VAL A 40 -0.01 12.97 -4.47
CA VAL A 40 0.98 12.14 -5.17
C VAL A 40 0.80 10.65 -4.82
N LEU A 41 0.50 10.30 -3.57
CA LEU A 41 0.19 8.91 -3.18
C LEU A 41 -1.03 8.38 -3.92
N GLU A 42 -2.09 9.18 -4.04
CA GLU A 42 -3.30 8.84 -4.81
C GLU A 42 -3.04 8.64 -6.32
N GLN A 43 -1.94 9.18 -6.85
CA GLN A 43 -1.55 9.03 -8.26
C GLN A 43 -0.55 7.89 -8.48
N LEU A 44 0.32 7.62 -7.50
CA LEU A 44 1.35 6.59 -7.59
C LEU A 44 0.86 5.21 -7.16
N LEU A 45 -0.14 5.13 -6.28
CA LEU A 45 -0.76 3.89 -5.87
C LEU A 45 -1.99 3.61 -6.72
N ALA A 46 -2.32 2.33 -6.84
CA ALA A 46 -3.56 1.85 -7.40
C ALA A 46 -4.25 0.90 -6.41
N PRO A 47 -5.59 0.75 -6.50
CA PRO A 47 -6.29 -0.25 -5.71
C PRO A 47 -5.69 -1.65 -5.87
N GLY A 48 -5.60 -2.38 -4.77
CA GLY A 48 -5.03 -3.75 -4.76
C GLY A 48 -3.50 -3.82 -4.87
N ASP A 49 -2.79 -2.68 -4.88
CA ASP A 49 -1.33 -2.69 -4.89
C ASP A 49 -0.76 -3.36 -3.64
N ARG A 50 0.40 -4.00 -3.82
CA ARG A 50 1.21 -4.50 -2.72
C ARG A 50 2.14 -3.39 -2.25
N VAL A 51 1.93 -2.91 -1.04
CA VAL A 51 2.65 -1.76 -0.48
C VAL A 51 3.49 -2.22 0.70
N VAL A 52 4.81 -2.09 0.55
CA VAL A 52 5.73 -2.24 1.68
C VAL A 52 5.76 -0.93 2.44
N LEU A 53 5.31 -0.94 3.70
CA LEU A 53 5.36 0.22 4.58
C LEU A 53 6.42 -0.05 5.67
N GLU A 54 7.41 0.83 5.74
CA GLU A 54 8.50 0.71 6.71
C GLU A 54 7.95 0.91 8.13
N GLY A 55 7.81 -0.23 8.82
CA GLY A 55 7.89 -0.31 10.27
C GLY A 55 8.90 -1.39 10.59
N ASN A 56 10.09 -0.98 11.07
CA ASN A 56 11.03 -1.93 11.65
C ASN A 56 11.01 -1.80 13.18
N ASN A 57 11.91 -2.47 13.90
CA ASN A 57 11.86 -2.49 15.36
C ASN A 57 12.24 -1.14 16.02
N GLN A 58 12.74 -0.16 15.26
CA GLN A 58 13.21 1.13 15.79
C GLN A 58 12.81 2.33 14.90
N LYS A 59 12.94 2.20 13.58
CA LYS A 59 12.63 3.23 12.59
C LYS A 59 11.23 2.99 12.01
N GLN A 60 10.48 4.08 11.92
CA GLN A 60 9.14 4.12 11.35
C GLN A 60 9.12 5.20 10.27
N ALA A 61 8.52 4.91 9.12
CA ALA A 61 8.21 5.95 8.14
C ALA A 61 6.91 6.67 8.53
N ASP A 62 6.89 7.24 9.74
CA ASP A 62 5.67 7.73 10.39
C ASP A 62 4.97 8.87 9.63
N PHE A 63 5.74 9.72 8.95
CA PHE A 63 5.17 10.76 8.11
C PHE A 63 4.41 10.13 6.93
N LEU A 64 5.01 9.13 6.28
CA LEU A 64 4.38 8.45 5.14
C LEU A 64 3.16 7.62 5.57
N SER A 65 3.20 6.93 6.71
CA SER A 65 2.06 6.15 7.21
C SER A 65 0.87 7.05 7.54
N ARG A 66 1.10 8.18 8.21
CA ARG A 66 0.06 9.17 8.49
C ARG A 66 -0.53 9.74 7.22
N MET A 67 0.29 10.14 6.25
CA MET A 67 -0.20 10.68 4.97
C MET A 67 -0.93 9.63 4.13
N LEU A 68 -0.52 8.37 4.18
CA LEU A 68 -1.25 7.28 3.53
C LEU A 68 -2.64 7.09 4.15
N ALA A 69 -2.80 7.30 5.45
CA ALA A 69 -4.12 7.24 6.10
C ALA A 69 -5.05 8.42 5.74
N GLU A 70 -4.54 9.47 5.08
CA GLU A 70 -5.32 10.64 4.65
C GLU A 70 -5.75 10.57 3.17
N VAL A 71 -5.37 9.52 2.43
CA VAL A 71 -5.80 9.36 1.02
C VAL A 71 -7.29 9.06 0.93
N ASN A 72 -7.90 9.38 -0.22
CA ASN A 72 -9.30 9.07 -0.48
C ASN A 72 -9.50 7.54 -0.69
N PRO A 73 -10.28 6.85 0.17
CA PRO A 73 -10.51 5.41 0.06
C PRO A 73 -11.30 5.01 -1.20
N GLN A 74 -12.01 5.94 -1.84
CA GLN A 74 -12.66 5.66 -3.13
C GLN A 74 -11.66 5.58 -4.29
N LYS A 75 -10.45 6.13 -4.12
CA LYS A 75 -9.38 6.06 -5.13
C LYS A 75 -8.38 4.97 -4.80
N ILE A 76 -8.02 4.84 -3.52
CA ILE A 76 -7.03 3.89 -3.03
C ILE A 76 -7.71 3.00 -2.00
N HIS A 77 -7.95 1.75 -2.37
CA HIS A 77 -8.57 0.74 -1.51
C HIS A 77 -7.97 -0.64 -1.78
N ASP A 78 -8.33 -1.60 -0.94
CA ASP A 78 -7.89 -3.00 -1.04
C ASP A 78 -6.37 -3.19 -1.06
N LEU A 79 -5.60 -2.24 -0.51
CA LEU A 79 -4.16 -2.38 -0.46
C LEU A 79 -3.76 -3.65 0.31
N HIS A 80 -2.73 -4.31 -0.22
CA HIS A 80 -2.06 -5.41 0.46
C HIS A 80 -0.80 -4.86 1.13
N MET A 81 -0.91 -4.65 2.43
CA MET A 81 0.16 -4.10 3.26
C MET A 81 1.16 -5.20 3.65
N ILE A 82 2.43 -4.90 3.45
CA ILE A 82 3.55 -5.75 3.84
C ILE A 82 4.39 -4.96 4.85
N MET A 83 4.39 -5.39 6.10
CA MET A 83 4.97 -4.63 7.20
C MET A 83 5.82 -5.53 8.10
N PRO A 84 7.14 -5.34 8.21
CA PRO A 84 7.95 -6.15 9.11
C PRO A 84 7.45 -6.05 10.57
N SER A 85 7.12 -4.84 11.03
CA SER A 85 6.62 -4.56 12.37
C SER A 85 5.38 -3.65 12.33
N VAL A 86 4.28 -4.12 12.92
CA VAL A 86 3.03 -3.38 13.10
C VAL A 86 3.01 -2.82 14.51
N GLY A 87 3.77 -1.75 14.74
CA GLY A 87 3.93 -1.17 16.08
C GLY A 87 3.05 0.05 16.39
N ARG A 88 2.54 0.73 15.36
CA ARG A 88 1.85 2.02 15.51
C ARG A 88 0.36 1.91 15.21
N SER A 89 -0.45 2.75 15.88
CA SER A 89 -1.90 2.78 15.68
C SER A 89 -2.26 3.14 14.25
N GLU A 90 -1.57 4.12 13.64
CA GLU A 90 -1.85 4.56 12.27
C GLU A 90 -1.66 3.48 11.20
N HIS A 91 -0.94 2.41 11.50
CA HIS A 91 -0.82 1.27 10.59
C HIS A 91 -2.15 0.53 10.44
N LEU A 92 -2.93 0.46 11.52
CA LEU A 92 -4.23 -0.22 11.56
C LEU A 92 -5.38 0.70 11.14
N ASP A 93 -5.22 2.02 11.26
CA ASP A 93 -6.19 3.00 10.76
C ASP A 93 -6.44 2.84 9.25
N LEU A 94 -5.45 2.34 8.49
CA LEU A 94 -5.59 2.04 7.07
C LEU A 94 -6.71 1.02 6.78
N PHE A 95 -6.90 0.05 7.67
CA PHE A 95 -7.90 -1.00 7.52
C PHE A 95 -9.28 -0.51 7.96
N GLU A 96 -9.36 0.23 9.07
CA GLU A 96 -10.60 0.85 9.53
C GLU A 96 -11.16 1.86 8.52
N LYS A 97 -10.29 2.61 7.83
CA LYS A 97 -10.66 3.57 6.77
C LYS A 97 -10.97 2.90 5.42
N GLY A 98 -10.83 1.58 5.29
CA GLY A 98 -11.06 0.85 4.04
C GLY A 98 -10.00 1.08 2.94
N ILE A 99 -8.83 1.63 3.31
CA ILE A 99 -7.72 1.86 2.39
C ILE A 99 -6.94 0.56 2.16
N ALA A 100 -6.74 -0.21 3.22
CA ALA A 100 -6.07 -1.51 3.20
C ALA A 100 -7.04 -2.64 3.51
N ARG A 101 -6.77 -3.82 2.94
CA ARG A 101 -7.58 -5.02 3.16
C ARG A 101 -6.74 -6.16 3.70
N LYS A 102 -5.56 -6.40 3.14
CA LYS A 102 -4.74 -7.56 3.45
C LYS A 102 -3.44 -7.16 4.13
N LEU A 103 -3.02 -7.92 5.14
CA LEU A 103 -1.80 -7.71 5.91
C LEU A 103 -0.91 -8.96 5.91
N ASP A 104 0.34 -8.79 5.48
CA ASP A 104 1.44 -9.72 5.76
C ASP A 104 2.43 -9.02 6.70
N PHE A 105 2.77 -9.67 7.82
CA PHE A 105 3.64 -9.07 8.83
C PHE A 105 4.47 -10.09 9.61
N SER A 106 5.48 -9.63 10.35
CA SER A 106 6.32 -10.49 11.21
C SER A 106 6.15 -10.24 12.70
N PHE A 107 5.96 -8.99 13.12
CA PHE A 107 5.85 -8.62 14.53
C PHE A 107 4.69 -7.64 14.76
N SER A 108 3.81 -7.91 15.73
CA SER A 108 2.62 -7.07 16.02
C SER A 108 2.72 -6.24 17.29
N GLY A 109 3.72 -6.47 18.15
CA GLY A 109 3.92 -5.73 19.40
C GLY A 109 2.62 -5.49 20.19
N THR A 110 2.38 -4.22 20.53
CA THR A 110 1.20 -3.75 21.29
C THR A 110 -0.09 -3.72 20.47
N GLN A 111 -0.02 -3.88 19.14
CA GLN A 111 -1.17 -3.83 18.25
C GLN A 111 -1.86 -5.19 18.07
N SER A 112 -1.35 -6.27 18.68
CA SER A 112 -1.87 -7.64 18.51
C SER A 112 -3.38 -7.75 18.80
N LEU A 113 -3.87 -7.14 19.88
CA LEU A 113 -5.29 -7.16 20.23
C LEU A 113 -6.15 -6.45 19.16
N ARG A 114 -5.69 -5.30 18.67
CA ARG A 114 -6.42 -4.54 17.65
C ARG A 114 -6.40 -5.27 16.29
N ILE A 115 -5.33 -5.97 15.96
CA ILE A 115 -5.29 -6.85 14.78
C ILE A 115 -6.37 -7.93 14.89
N SER A 116 -6.49 -8.61 16.04
CA SER A 116 -7.51 -9.63 16.25
C SER A 116 -8.93 -9.07 16.12
N GLN A 117 -9.19 -7.88 16.67
CA GLN A 117 -10.49 -7.22 16.56
C GLN A 117 -10.85 -6.90 15.10
N LEU A 118 -9.91 -6.30 14.35
CA LEU A 118 -10.15 -5.95 12.95
C LEU A 118 -10.34 -7.18 12.05
N LEU A 119 -9.71 -8.30 12.41
CA LEU A 119 -9.93 -9.59 11.76
C LEU A 119 -11.34 -10.13 12.06
N GLU A 120 -11.78 -10.06 13.31
CA GLU A 120 -13.13 -10.46 13.74
C GLU A 120 -14.22 -9.60 13.07
N ASP A 121 -14.01 -8.29 13.00
CA ASP A 121 -14.90 -7.32 12.36
C ASP A 121 -14.91 -7.46 10.82
N GLY A 122 -14.02 -8.30 10.26
CA GLY A 122 -13.91 -8.54 8.83
C GLY A 122 -13.37 -7.33 8.07
N LEU A 123 -12.63 -6.42 8.71
CA LEU A 123 -12.00 -5.25 8.10
C LEU A 123 -10.57 -5.55 7.63
N LEU A 124 -9.91 -6.52 8.27
CA LEU A 124 -8.54 -6.92 7.99
C LEU A 124 -8.48 -8.41 7.64
N GLU A 125 -7.73 -8.75 6.59
CA GLU A 125 -7.39 -10.13 6.21
C GLU A 125 -5.91 -10.39 6.48
N ILE A 126 -5.59 -11.47 7.19
CA ILE A 126 -4.20 -11.91 7.37
C ILE A 126 -3.83 -12.79 6.19
N GLY A 127 -2.78 -12.43 5.45
CA GLY A 127 -2.21 -13.32 4.44
C GLY A 127 -1.31 -14.37 5.06
N ALA A 128 -0.22 -13.94 5.68
CA ALA A 128 0.63 -14.78 6.49
C ALA A 128 1.37 -14.01 7.60
N ILE A 129 1.76 -14.76 8.63
CA ILE A 129 2.66 -14.29 9.69
C ILE A 129 4.03 -14.89 9.38
N HIS A 130 5.02 -14.02 9.18
CA HIS A 130 6.35 -14.39 8.69
C HIS A 130 7.43 -14.23 9.77
N THR A 131 8.54 -14.91 9.60
CA THR A 131 9.83 -14.41 10.10
C THR A 131 10.32 -13.25 9.23
N TYR A 132 11.27 -12.45 9.70
CA TYR A 132 11.79 -11.32 8.90
C TYR A 132 12.54 -11.74 7.62
N ILE A 133 13.00 -12.98 7.55
CA ILE A 133 13.77 -13.57 6.45
C ILE A 133 12.96 -14.69 5.83
#